data_AF-A0A1L6PLC7-F1
#
_entry.id   AF-A0A1L6PLC7-F1
#
_cell.length_a   1.000
_cell.length_b   1.000
_cell.length_c   1.000
_cell.angle_alpha   90.00
_cell.angle_beta   90.00
_cell.angle_gamma   90.00
#
_symmetry.space_group_name_H-M   'P 1'
#
loop_
_entity.id
_entity.type
_entity.pdbx_description
1 polymer ?
#
loop_
_entity_poly.entity_id
_entity_poly.type
_entity_poly.pdbx_seq_one_letter_code
_entity_poly.pdbx_strand_id
1 'polypeptide(L)'
;MNLHTTPHNSRAPRTTRRLAALAATAAMVVAGVQAGTAVATPDDDARTTAAKPATAAALGVNPSAQRATAIKSAQAEASSAAKALKLGGQEKLIARDVIKDAKGTVHTRYERTYDGLPVLGGDLVTHTTAAGKLKSVDKATDAKIAVASTTPKLKAAASARKVIYAGGENPVLAWETVKKGVQKDGTPSRVHTITDATTGKKLHSYEAIETGTGNSQYSGEVELTTTKSDAGFELTDGERGGHKTYDLNQGSSGTGDLVTDDDDTWGDGTGDDRQTAAVDAHYGAAKTWDFYKTALGRDGIAGDGKAAYSRVHYGENYVNAFWDDSCFCMTYGDGEGNKNALTSIDVAAHEMTHGLTSATANLDYAGESGGLNEATSDILGASVEFFADNASDAGDYLIGEKIDINGDGTPLRYMDQPSKDGNSADFWDENLGDLDVHYSSGVANHFFYLLAEGSGKKTVNGVEYDSPTSDGSTLTGIGREKAYQIWYKALSVYMTSTTDYAGARVATEKAATDLFGADSEELKAVSATWTGVNVK
;
A
#
# COMPACT_ATOMS: atom_id res chain seq x y z
N MET A 1 17.51 -67.19 -18.80
CA MET A 1 17.24 -68.15 -19.89
C MET A 1 16.27 -67.50 -20.86
N ASN A 2 16.51 -67.71 -22.16
CA ASN A 2 15.79 -67.26 -23.37
C ASN A 2 16.10 -65.86 -23.93
N LEU A 3 17.06 -65.87 -24.86
CA LEU A 3 17.19 -65.00 -26.03
C LEU A 3 16.05 -65.24 -27.05
N HIS A 4 15.65 -64.23 -27.83
CA HIS A 4 15.74 -64.26 -29.31
C HIS A 4 15.39 -62.91 -30.02
N THR A 5 16.43 -62.35 -30.67
CA THR A 5 16.53 -61.85 -32.06
C THR A 5 15.66 -60.69 -32.63
N THR A 6 16.38 -59.65 -33.05
CA THR A 6 16.11 -58.52 -33.98
C THR A 6 15.83 -58.95 -35.46
N PRO A 7 15.33 -58.07 -36.37
CA PRO A 7 16.23 -57.21 -37.17
C PRO A 7 15.69 -55.81 -37.61
N HIS A 8 16.65 -55.00 -38.08
CA HIS A 8 16.62 -53.64 -38.64
C HIS A 8 15.46 -53.24 -39.57
N ASN A 9 15.11 -51.93 -39.54
CA ASN A 9 15.10 -51.15 -40.77
C ASN A 9 15.39 -49.65 -40.56
N SER A 10 16.20 -49.11 -41.47
CA SER A 10 16.80 -47.78 -41.52
C SER A 10 15.86 -46.67 -42.02
N ARG A 11 15.95 -45.45 -41.46
CA ARG A 11 15.77 -44.19 -42.20
C ARG A 11 16.39 -42.98 -41.48
N ALA A 12 17.01 -42.13 -42.29
CA ALA A 12 17.85 -40.98 -41.95
C ALA A 12 17.12 -39.83 -41.20
N PRO A 13 17.86 -38.97 -40.47
CA PRO A 13 17.30 -37.79 -39.83
C PRO A 13 17.11 -36.66 -40.85
N ARG A 14 15.91 -36.07 -40.89
CA ARG A 14 15.66 -34.79 -41.56
C ARG A 14 15.73 -33.67 -40.54
N THR A 15 16.66 -32.77 -40.78
CA THR A 15 16.81 -31.45 -40.18
C THR A 15 15.60 -30.57 -40.49
N THR A 16 15.08 -29.87 -39.49
CA THR A 16 14.37 -28.60 -39.67
C THR A 16 14.86 -27.60 -38.63
N ARG A 17 15.51 -26.55 -39.14
CA ARG A 17 15.99 -25.39 -38.38
C ARG A 17 14.82 -24.47 -38.03
N ARG A 18 14.88 -23.98 -36.79
CA ARG A 18 14.57 -22.64 -36.26
C ARG A 18 13.76 -21.67 -37.15
N LEU A 19 12.74 -21.08 -36.54
CA LEU A 19 12.37 -19.68 -36.74
C LEU A 19 11.91 -19.10 -35.39
N ALA A 20 12.80 -18.33 -34.78
CA ALA A 20 12.47 -17.32 -33.79
C ALA A 20 11.95 -16.09 -34.55
N ALA A 21 10.85 -15.50 -34.09
CA ALA A 21 10.34 -14.25 -34.62
C ALA A 21 10.53 -13.15 -33.56
N LEU A 22 11.64 -12.42 -33.69
CA LEU A 22 11.73 -11.04 -33.23
C LEU A 22 10.81 -10.19 -34.12
N ALA A 23 10.01 -9.32 -33.53
CA ALA A 23 9.38 -8.22 -34.24
C ALA A 23 9.58 -6.91 -33.46
N ALA A 24 10.74 -6.28 -33.71
CA ALA A 24 10.91 -4.85 -33.54
C ALA A 24 10.33 -4.14 -34.77
N THR A 25 9.41 -3.20 -34.59
CA THR A 25 9.13 -2.17 -35.61
C THR A 25 8.95 -0.81 -34.95
N ALA A 26 10.01 -0.01 -35.04
CA ALA A 26 9.93 1.43 -34.97
C ALA A 26 9.47 1.96 -36.34
N ALA A 27 8.43 2.79 -36.36
CA ALA A 27 8.09 3.63 -37.50
C ALA A 27 7.60 4.99 -36.99
N MET A 28 8.53 5.95 -36.91
CA MET A 28 8.18 7.37 -36.85
C MET A 28 7.63 7.80 -38.21
N VAL A 29 6.41 8.35 -38.23
CA VAL A 29 5.93 9.21 -39.31
C VAL A 29 5.66 10.58 -38.70
N VAL A 30 6.53 11.54 -39.04
CA VAL A 30 6.27 12.96 -38.84
C VAL A 30 5.49 13.44 -40.05
N ALA A 31 4.23 13.80 -39.84
CA ALA A 31 3.45 14.62 -40.77
C ALA A 31 2.68 15.66 -39.95
N GLY A 32 3.17 16.90 -39.96
CA GLY A 32 2.45 18.03 -39.41
C GLY A 32 1.41 18.53 -40.41
N VAL A 33 0.16 18.70 -39.98
CA VAL A 33 -0.78 19.65 -40.58
C VAL A 33 -1.75 20.19 -39.51
N GLN A 34 -1.69 21.52 -39.37
CA GLN A 34 -2.66 22.53 -38.96
C GLN A 34 -3.92 22.16 -38.18
N ALA A 35 -4.10 22.88 -37.06
CA ALA A 35 -5.34 23.07 -36.35
C ALA A 35 -6.45 23.61 -37.28
N GLY A 36 -7.56 22.87 -37.36
CA GLY A 36 -8.83 23.32 -37.89
C GLY A 36 -9.93 22.92 -36.90
N THR A 37 -10.64 23.91 -36.37
CA THR A 37 -11.80 23.71 -35.50
C THR A 37 -12.96 23.13 -36.32
N ALA A 38 -13.29 21.86 -36.10
CA ALA A 38 -14.53 21.26 -36.61
C ALA A 38 -15.56 21.22 -35.46
N VAL A 39 -16.59 22.06 -35.58
CA VAL A 39 -17.80 22.00 -34.78
C VAL A 39 -18.64 20.85 -35.31
N ALA A 40 -18.90 19.83 -34.49
CA ALA A 40 -19.89 18.81 -34.75
C ALA A 40 -21.10 19.06 -33.84
N THR A 41 -22.23 19.41 -34.45
CA THR A 41 -23.57 19.39 -33.84
C THR A 41 -24.02 17.94 -33.65
N PRO A 42 -24.52 17.53 -32.47
CA PRO A 42 -25.15 16.23 -32.33
C PRO A 42 -26.63 16.32 -32.75
N ASP A 43 -27.04 15.38 -33.60
CA ASP A 43 -28.45 15.04 -33.82
C ASP A 43 -29.02 14.38 -32.55
N ASP A 44 -30.18 14.88 -32.13
CA ASP A 44 -31.02 14.30 -31.10
C ASP A 44 -31.74 13.06 -31.65
N ASP A 45 -31.62 11.90 -30.99
CA ASP A 45 -32.77 11.01 -30.83
C ASP A 45 -32.61 10.01 -29.65
N ALA A 46 -33.43 10.27 -28.65
CA ALA A 46 -34.06 9.39 -27.65
C ALA A 46 -33.41 8.03 -27.26
N ARG A 47 -32.84 7.98 -26.03
CA ARG A 47 -33.15 6.90 -25.05
C ARG A 47 -32.64 7.21 -23.63
N THR A 48 -33.53 7.02 -22.66
CA THR A 48 -33.30 6.74 -21.23
C THR A 48 -32.44 7.73 -20.42
N THR A 49 -33.10 8.48 -19.53
CA THR A 49 -32.49 9.35 -18.51
C THR A 49 -31.78 8.53 -17.43
N ALA A 50 -30.56 8.06 -17.71
CA ALA A 50 -29.58 7.73 -16.68
C ALA A 50 -28.77 9.01 -16.39
N ALA A 51 -28.73 9.45 -15.13
CA ALA A 51 -27.95 10.62 -14.74
C ALA A 51 -26.46 10.35 -15.02
N LYS A 52 -25.88 11.14 -15.92
CA LYS A 52 -24.45 11.10 -16.25
C LYS A 52 -23.62 11.39 -14.98
N PRO A 53 -22.56 10.63 -14.66
CA PRO A 53 -21.71 10.93 -13.51
C PRO A 53 -21.13 12.34 -13.63
N ALA A 54 -21.23 13.13 -12.56
CA ALA A 54 -20.69 14.49 -12.55
C ALA A 54 -19.15 14.43 -12.67
N THR A 55 -18.60 15.02 -13.73
CA THR A 55 -17.14 15.22 -13.87
C THR A 55 -16.56 16.01 -12.69
N ALA A 56 -15.26 15.90 -12.39
CA ALA A 56 -14.60 16.70 -11.32
C ALA A 56 -14.85 18.23 -11.45
N ALA A 57 -15.04 18.72 -12.69
CA ALA A 57 -15.44 20.10 -12.97
C ALA A 57 -16.91 20.40 -12.60
N ALA A 58 -17.80 19.41 -12.70
CA ALA A 58 -19.19 19.51 -12.25
C ALA A 58 -19.32 19.41 -10.71
N LEU A 59 -18.37 18.77 -10.03
CA LEU A 59 -18.28 18.66 -8.56
C LEU A 59 -17.60 19.88 -7.89
N GLY A 60 -17.02 20.81 -8.66
CA GLY A 60 -16.41 22.04 -8.13
C GLY A 60 -15.04 21.87 -7.47
N VAL A 61 -14.35 20.76 -7.70
CA VAL A 61 -13.05 20.46 -7.07
C VAL A 61 -11.94 21.23 -7.81
N ASN A 62 -11.39 22.26 -7.17
CA ASN A 62 -10.24 23.00 -7.70
C ASN A 62 -9.00 22.08 -7.79
N PRO A 63 -8.13 22.20 -8.81
CA PRO A 63 -6.80 21.57 -8.81
C PRO A 63 -6.03 21.88 -7.51
N SER A 64 -5.29 20.90 -6.99
CA SER A 64 -4.68 20.93 -5.65
C SER A 64 -3.87 22.21 -5.33
N ALA A 65 -3.09 22.71 -6.30
CA ALA A 65 -2.30 23.94 -6.16
C ALA A 65 -3.16 25.22 -6.00
N GLN A 66 -4.32 25.27 -6.65
CA GLN A 66 -5.26 26.39 -6.55
C GLN A 66 -6.01 26.35 -5.21
N ARG A 67 -6.32 25.16 -4.71
CA ARG A 67 -6.99 24.96 -3.42
C ARG A 67 -6.16 25.45 -2.23
N ALA A 68 -4.87 25.13 -2.19
CA ALA A 68 -3.97 25.60 -1.12
C ALA A 68 -3.86 27.14 -1.09
N THR A 69 -3.80 27.79 -2.25
CA THR A 69 -3.76 29.25 -2.38
C THR A 69 -5.09 29.88 -1.96
N ALA A 70 -6.22 29.26 -2.32
CA ALA A 70 -7.55 29.70 -1.92
C ALA A 70 -7.76 29.63 -0.41
N ILE A 71 -7.30 28.55 0.26
CA ILE A 71 -7.36 28.42 1.73
C ILE A 71 -6.55 29.51 2.41
N LYS A 72 -5.33 29.81 1.94
CA LYS A 72 -4.51 30.91 2.49
C LYS A 72 -5.21 32.27 2.36
N SER A 73 -5.86 32.52 1.22
CA SER A 73 -6.61 33.76 0.96
C SER A 73 -7.83 33.87 1.89
N ALA A 74 -8.61 32.79 2.00
CA ALA A 74 -9.72 32.71 2.94
C ALA A 74 -9.28 32.91 4.40
N GLN A 75 -8.13 32.35 4.79
CA GLN A 75 -7.59 32.55 6.14
C GLN A 75 -7.21 34.01 6.40
N ALA A 76 -6.68 34.73 5.39
CA ALA A 76 -6.40 36.16 5.51
C ALA A 76 -7.68 37.00 5.65
N GLU A 77 -8.78 36.58 5.01
CA GLU A 77 -10.08 37.26 5.05
C GLU A 77 -10.97 36.84 6.24
N ALA A 78 -10.58 35.80 6.98
CA ALA A 78 -11.37 35.18 8.04
C ALA A 78 -11.89 36.19 9.09
N SER A 79 -11.11 37.22 9.42
CA SER A 79 -11.52 38.26 10.36
C SER A 79 -12.63 39.17 9.79
N SER A 80 -12.58 39.47 8.50
CA SER A 80 -13.62 40.24 7.81
C SER A 80 -14.88 39.42 7.64
N ALA A 81 -14.75 38.13 7.30
CA ALA A 81 -15.85 37.18 7.27
C ALA A 81 -16.55 37.09 8.64
N ALA A 82 -15.81 36.93 9.74
CA ALA A 82 -16.38 36.88 11.09
C ALA A 82 -17.20 38.15 11.42
N LYS A 83 -16.71 39.34 11.02
CA LYS A 83 -17.45 40.61 11.19
C LYS A 83 -18.72 40.66 10.35
N ALA A 84 -18.65 40.25 9.07
CA ALA A 84 -19.81 40.21 8.18
C ALA A 84 -20.90 39.26 8.70
N LEU A 85 -20.50 38.15 9.31
CA LEU A 85 -21.38 37.17 9.94
C LEU A 85 -21.87 37.60 11.33
N LYS A 86 -21.41 38.75 11.85
CA LYS A 86 -21.72 39.28 13.18
C LYS A 86 -21.41 38.29 14.31
N LEU A 87 -20.30 37.57 14.19
CA LEU A 87 -19.82 36.67 15.24
C LEU A 87 -19.38 37.47 16.47
N GLY A 88 -19.38 36.83 17.65
CA GLY A 88 -18.92 37.43 18.89
C GLY A 88 -17.45 37.87 18.82
N GLY A 89 -17.07 38.90 19.58
CA GLY A 89 -15.70 39.44 19.55
C GLY A 89 -14.60 38.49 20.05
N GLN A 90 -14.97 37.43 20.77
CA GLN A 90 -14.04 36.36 21.17
C GLN A 90 -13.94 35.24 20.13
N GLU A 91 -14.78 35.27 19.10
CA GLU A 91 -14.81 34.25 18.07
C GLU A 91 -13.83 34.56 16.94
N LYS A 92 -13.12 33.53 16.47
CA LYS A 92 -12.30 33.62 15.26
C LYS A 92 -12.58 32.45 14.34
N LEU A 93 -12.48 32.70 13.04
CA LEU A 93 -12.61 31.68 12.00
C LEU A 93 -11.23 31.17 11.56
N ILE A 94 -11.13 29.85 11.37
CA ILE A 94 -9.96 29.17 10.81
C ILE A 94 -10.40 28.50 9.52
N ALA A 95 -9.87 28.94 8.38
CA ALA A 95 -10.21 28.37 7.08
C ALA A 95 -9.64 26.95 6.98
N ARG A 96 -10.50 25.99 6.66
CA ARG A 96 -10.14 24.58 6.48
C ARG A 96 -10.16 24.16 5.03
N ASP A 97 -11.11 24.69 4.26
CA ASP A 97 -11.26 24.34 2.85
C ASP A 97 -11.90 25.48 2.05
N VAL A 98 -11.57 25.52 0.75
CA VAL A 98 -12.22 26.38 -0.25
C VAL A 98 -12.47 25.60 -1.55
N ILE A 99 -13.75 25.50 -1.92
CA ILE A 99 -14.24 24.85 -3.14
C ILE A 99 -14.91 25.92 -4.01
N LYS A 100 -14.74 25.85 -5.34
CA LYS A 100 -15.43 26.76 -6.26
C LYS A 100 -16.29 25.94 -7.21
N ASP A 101 -17.61 26.12 -7.14
CA ASP A 101 -18.54 25.39 -7.99
C ASP A 101 -18.49 25.85 -9.46
N ALA A 102 -19.12 25.08 -10.35
CA ALA A 102 -19.21 25.39 -11.78
C ALA A 102 -19.92 26.73 -12.09
N LYS A 103 -20.72 27.25 -11.17
CA LYS A 103 -21.39 28.57 -11.27
C LYS A 103 -20.50 29.71 -10.77
N GLY A 104 -19.29 29.39 -10.32
CA GLY A 104 -18.33 30.32 -9.76
C GLY A 104 -18.60 30.72 -8.32
N THR A 105 -19.53 30.06 -7.63
CA THR A 105 -19.76 30.23 -6.18
C THR A 105 -18.56 29.65 -5.42
N VAL A 106 -18.03 30.41 -4.48
CA VAL A 106 -16.96 29.99 -3.58
C VAL A 106 -17.57 29.53 -2.27
N HIS A 107 -17.28 28.29 -1.90
CA HIS A 107 -17.66 27.63 -0.66
C HIS A 107 -16.45 27.59 0.25
N THR A 108 -16.50 28.26 1.40
CA THR A 108 -15.40 28.26 2.36
C THR A 108 -15.84 27.63 3.66
N ARG A 109 -15.17 26.53 4.04
CA ARG A 109 -15.38 25.85 5.32
C ARG A 109 -14.47 26.44 6.38
N TYR A 110 -15.06 26.79 7.52
CA TYR A 110 -14.36 27.34 8.67
C TYR A 110 -14.60 26.50 9.91
N GLU A 111 -13.52 26.23 10.65
CA GLU A 111 -13.62 25.96 12.07
C GLU A 111 -13.69 27.27 12.86
N ARG A 112 -14.18 27.18 14.11
CA ARG A 112 -14.24 28.31 15.02
C ARG A 112 -13.37 28.10 16.24
N THR A 113 -12.87 29.22 16.76
CA THR A 113 -12.34 29.30 18.12
C THR A 113 -13.12 30.34 18.91
N TYR A 114 -13.16 30.19 20.23
CA TYR A 114 -13.71 31.16 21.17
C TYR A 114 -12.67 31.41 22.26
N ASP A 115 -12.19 32.65 22.40
CA ASP A 115 -11.14 33.01 23.36
C ASP A 115 -9.86 32.16 23.18
N GLY A 116 -9.57 31.79 21.93
CA GLY A 116 -8.45 30.91 21.56
C GLY A 116 -8.72 29.41 21.76
N LEU A 117 -9.86 29.01 22.31
CA LEU A 117 -10.23 27.60 22.48
C LEU A 117 -10.93 27.05 21.22
N PRO A 118 -10.62 25.83 20.77
CA PRO A 118 -11.38 25.17 19.70
C PRO A 118 -12.86 25.04 20.06
N VAL A 119 -13.74 25.23 19.07
CA VAL A 119 -15.20 25.05 19.24
C VAL A 119 -15.64 23.79 18.47
N LEU A 120 -15.98 22.73 19.20
CA LEU A 120 -16.48 21.47 18.63
C LEU A 120 -17.99 21.60 18.33
N GLY A 121 -18.40 21.28 17.10
CA GLY A 121 -19.79 21.47 16.64
C GLY A 121 -20.17 22.93 16.39
N GLY A 122 -19.19 23.81 16.21
CA GLY A 122 -19.40 25.23 15.95
C GLY A 122 -19.07 25.67 14.52
N ASP A 123 -18.54 24.78 13.68
CA ASP A 123 -18.08 25.08 12.33
C ASP A 123 -19.19 25.63 11.42
N LEU A 124 -18.77 26.27 10.34
CA LEU A 124 -19.67 26.86 9.35
C LEU A 124 -19.09 26.81 7.95
N VAL A 125 -19.97 26.89 6.95
CA VAL A 125 -19.62 27.05 5.55
C VAL A 125 -20.26 28.33 5.03
N THR A 126 -19.46 29.21 4.43
CA THR A 126 -19.97 30.40 3.72
C THR A 126 -20.06 30.13 2.23
N HIS A 127 -21.12 30.62 1.58
CA HIS A 127 -21.35 30.48 0.15
C HIS A 127 -21.33 31.87 -0.47
N THR A 128 -20.31 32.20 -1.23
CA THR A 128 -20.09 33.52 -1.81
C THR A 128 -20.23 33.43 -3.31
N THR A 129 -21.11 34.23 -3.91
CA THR A 129 -21.31 34.26 -5.37
C THR A 129 -20.03 34.63 -6.12
N ALA A 130 -19.98 34.37 -7.43
CA ALA A 130 -18.85 34.76 -8.30
C ALA A 130 -18.54 36.27 -8.25
N ALA A 131 -19.51 37.11 -7.90
CA ALA A 131 -19.36 38.55 -7.70
C ALA A 131 -18.84 38.96 -6.31
N GLY A 132 -18.47 38.00 -5.45
CA GLY A 132 -17.97 38.25 -4.09
C GLY A 132 -19.06 38.54 -3.05
N LYS A 133 -20.34 38.41 -3.39
CA LYS A 133 -21.46 38.62 -2.44
C LYS A 133 -21.79 37.35 -1.67
N LEU A 134 -21.88 37.43 -0.33
CA LEU A 134 -22.37 36.35 0.53
C LEU A 134 -23.82 35.99 0.16
N LYS A 135 -24.05 34.73 -0.20
CA LYS A 135 -25.34 34.15 -0.61
C LYS A 135 -26.03 33.49 0.57
N SER A 136 -25.34 32.61 1.29
CA SER A 136 -25.86 31.84 2.42
C SER A 136 -24.73 31.40 3.35
N VAL A 137 -25.08 30.90 4.52
CA VAL A 137 -24.16 30.36 5.52
C VAL A 137 -24.82 29.14 6.14
N ASP A 138 -24.14 28.00 6.05
CA ASP A 138 -24.53 26.79 6.77
C ASP A 138 -23.76 26.76 8.09
N LYS A 139 -24.43 26.54 9.21
CA LYS A 139 -23.81 26.51 10.54
C LYS A 139 -24.12 25.19 11.22
N ALA A 140 -23.13 24.63 11.91
CA ALA A 140 -23.33 23.47 12.76
C ALA A 140 -24.23 23.77 13.97
N THR A 141 -24.32 25.04 14.38
CA THR A 141 -25.19 25.50 15.47
C THR A 141 -25.65 26.94 15.26
N ASP A 142 -26.93 27.19 15.53
CA ASP A 142 -27.51 28.53 15.59
C ASP A 142 -27.30 29.22 16.94
N ALA A 143 -26.88 28.46 17.95
CA ALA A 143 -26.60 29.01 19.26
C ALA A 143 -25.42 30.00 19.19
N LYS A 144 -25.55 31.11 19.92
CA LYS A 144 -24.43 32.05 20.07
C LYS A 144 -23.32 31.35 20.85
N ILE A 145 -22.13 31.26 20.26
CA ILE A 145 -20.94 30.75 20.94
C ILE A 145 -20.53 31.75 22.01
N ALA A 146 -20.98 31.50 23.23
CA ALA A 146 -20.66 32.28 24.41
C ALA A 146 -20.75 31.36 25.63
N VAL A 147 -19.79 31.49 26.54
CA VAL A 147 -19.77 30.78 27.82
C VAL A 147 -19.61 31.76 28.97
N ALA A 148 -20.16 31.43 30.13
CA ALA A 148 -20.07 32.28 31.33
C ALA A 148 -18.62 32.50 31.81
N SER A 149 -17.73 31.54 31.56
CA SER A 149 -16.32 31.59 31.92
C SER A 149 -15.52 30.59 31.06
N THR A 150 -14.28 30.93 30.70
CA THR A 150 -13.29 30.00 30.11
C THR A 150 -12.37 29.39 31.17
N THR A 151 -12.62 29.69 32.44
CA THR A 151 -11.97 29.09 33.61
C THR A 151 -12.79 27.89 34.10
N PRO A 152 -12.24 26.66 34.04
CA PRO A 152 -12.92 25.45 34.46
C PRO A 152 -13.07 25.42 35.99
N LYS A 153 -14.20 24.89 36.51
CA LYS A 153 -14.36 24.68 37.96
C LYS A 153 -13.80 23.33 38.41
N LEU A 154 -13.78 22.36 37.51
CA LEU A 154 -13.22 21.03 37.75
C LEU A 154 -11.85 20.89 37.11
N LYS A 155 -10.94 20.25 37.85
CA LYS A 155 -9.61 19.92 37.35
C LYS A 155 -9.72 18.93 36.18
N ALA A 156 -8.91 19.15 35.15
CA ALA A 156 -8.85 18.27 33.99
C ALA A 156 -8.23 16.90 34.35
N ALA A 157 -8.62 15.86 33.60
CA ALA A 157 -7.85 14.61 33.57
C ALA A 157 -6.48 14.85 32.91
N ALA A 158 -5.49 14.00 33.20
CA ALA A 158 -4.21 14.02 32.48
C ALA A 158 -4.48 13.87 30.97
N SER A 159 -3.82 14.67 30.12
CA SER A 159 -3.99 14.76 28.65
C SER A 159 -5.28 15.41 28.10
N ALA A 160 -6.19 15.89 28.95
CA ALA A 160 -7.37 16.61 28.50
C ALA A 160 -7.02 17.99 27.89
N ARG A 161 -7.59 18.34 26.73
CA ARG A 161 -7.54 19.70 26.18
C ARG A 161 -8.84 20.45 26.43
N LYS A 162 -8.73 21.76 26.65
CA LYS A 162 -9.88 22.64 26.89
C LYS A 162 -10.51 23.03 25.56
N VAL A 163 -11.84 22.89 25.45
CA VAL A 163 -12.62 23.22 24.26
C VAL A 163 -13.92 23.90 24.64
N ILE A 164 -14.58 24.56 23.69
CA ILE A 164 -16.00 24.88 23.78
C ILE A 164 -16.77 23.79 23.04
N TYR A 165 -17.71 23.13 23.72
CA TYR A 165 -18.60 22.17 23.06
C TYR A 165 -19.91 22.88 22.71
N ALA A 166 -20.23 22.92 21.42
CA ALA A 166 -21.41 23.59 20.87
C ALA A 166 -22.37 22.64 20.13
N GLY A 167 -22.17 21.32 20.27
CA GLY A 167 -23.06 20.28 19.72
C GLY A 167 -24.32 20.00 20.57
N GLY A 168 -24.58 20.78 21.61
CA GLY A 168 -25.81 20.73 22.41
C GLY A 168 -26.61 22.03 22.28
N GLU A 169 -27.73 22.15 23.01
CA GLU A 169 -28.60 23.34 22.95
C GLU A 169 -27.87 24.65 23.28
N ASN A 170 -26.91 24.62 24.21
CA ASN A 170 -26.14 25.78 24.63
C ASN A 170 -24.63 25.44 24.63
N PRO A 171 -23.77 26.30 24.07
CA PRO A 171 -22.33 26.14 24.15
C PRO A 171 -21.83 26.15 25.60
N VAL A 172 -20.96 25.20 25.93
CA VAL A 172 -20.39 25.06 27.28
C VAL A 172 -18.88 24.89 27.23
N LEU A 173 -18.21 25.31 28.30
CA LEU A 173 -16.80 24.99 28.50
C LEU A 173 -16.66 23.51 28.81
N ALA A 174 -15.82 22.80 28.06
CA ALA A 174 -15.64 21.37 28.18
C ALA A 174 -14.16 20.96 28.16
N TRP A 175 -13.92 19.75 28.65
CA TRP A 175 -12.70 19.00 28.47
C TRP A 175 -12.92 17.96 27.38
N GLU A 176 -12.01 17.90 26.42
CA GLU A 176 -11.88 16.78 25.50
C GLU A 176 -10.72 15.90 25.95
N THR A 177 -11.03 14.63 26.20
CA THR A 177 -10.03 13.59 26.46
C THR A 177 -10.04 12.60 25.33
N VAL A 178 -8.87 12.25 24.82
CA VAL A 178 -8.70 11.21 23.82
C VAL A 178 -8.11 9.99 24.51
N LYS A 179 -8.91 8.93 24.64
CA LYS A 179 -8.42 7.65 25.14
C LYS A 179 -7.94 6.85 23.95
N LYS A 180 -6.62 6.64 23.87
CA LYS A 180 -6.03 5.64 22.98
C LYS A 180 -6.11 4.29 23.66
N GLY A 181 -6.46 3.26 22.91
CA GLY A 181 -6.54 1.90 23.40
C GLY A 181 -6.58 0.91 22.25
N VAL A 182 -6.97 -0.30 22.61
CA VAL A 182 -7.17 -1.41 21.70
C VAL A 182 -8.54 -2.00 22.05
N GLN A 183 -9.38 -2.26 21.05
CA GLN A 183 -10.68 -2.92 21.23
C GLN A 183 -10.45 -4.41 21.52
N LYS A 184 -11.51 -5.17 21.81
CA LYS A 184 -11.37 -6.58 22.23
C LYS A 184 -10.79 -7.48 21.13
N ASP A 185 -10.96 -7.06 19.88
CA ASP A 185 -10.49 -7.71 18.65
C ASP A 185 -9.06 -7.28 18.23
N GLY A 186 -8.45 -6.29 18.89
CA GLY A 186 -7.16 -5.75 18.47
C GLY A 186 -7.22 -4.41 17.74
N THR A 187 -8.43 -3.89 17.43
CA THR A 187 -8.61 -2.62 16.71
C THR A 187 -8.03 -1.44 17.51
N PRO A 188 -7.16 -0.58 16.95
CA PRO A 188 -6.78 0.66 17.59
C PRO A 188 -8.03 1.50 17.92
N SER A 189 -8.26 1.75 19.19
CA SER A 189 -9.37 2.60 19.65
C SER A 189 -8.87 4.01 19.91
N ARG A 190 -9.61 5.01 19.42
CA ARG A 190 -9.42 6.41 19.71
C ARG A 190 -10.75 7.05 20.09
N VAL A 191 -11.21 6.73 21.30
CA VAL A 191 -12.43 7.33 21.83
C VAL A 191 -12.17 8.77 22.26
N HIS A 192 -12.82 9.71 21.58
CA HIS A 192 -12.96 11.09 22.03
C HIS A 192 -14.11 11.16 23.03
N THR A 193 -13.86 11.71 24.21
CA THR A 193 -14.89 11.96 25.23
C THR A 193 -14.91 13.42 25.60
N ILE A 194 -16.08 14.04 25.46
CA ILE A 194 -16.30 15.45 25.78
C ILE A 194 -17.05 15.53 27.11
N THR A 195 -16.49 16.24 28.08
CA THR A 195 -17.03 16.34 29.44
C THR A 195 -17.16 17.81 29.84
N ASP A 196 -18.31 18.18 30.41
CA ASP A 196 -18.55 19.53 30.90
C ASP A 196 -17.53 19.91 31.99
N ALA A 197 -16.80 21.01 31.79
CA ALA A 197 -15.69 21.41 32.66
C ALA A 197 -16.13 22.06 33.99
N THR A 198 -17.44 22.21 34.20
CA THR A 198 -18.05 22.76 35.42
C THR A 198 -18.71 21.68 36.26
N THR A 199 -19.42 20.74 35.62
CA THR A 199 -20.24 19.72 36.28
C THR A 199 -19.63 18.33 36.22
N GLY A 200 -18.72 18.07 35.28
CA GLY A 200 -18.13 16.74 35.07
C GLY A 200 -19.04 15.78 34.31
N LYS A 201 -20.21 16.25 33.84
CA LYS A 201 -21.14 15.44 33.06
C LYS A 201 -20.54 15.15 31.67
N LYS A 202 -20.55 13.88 31.25
CA LYS A 202 -20.24 13.50 29.86
C LYS A 202 -21.29 14.12 28.92
N LEU A 203 -20.80 14.91 27.96
CA LEU A 203 -21.62 15.61 26.97
C LEU A 203 -21.72 14.82 25.67
N HIS A 204 -20.61 14.20 25.26
CA HIS A 204 -20.53 13.45 24.01
C HIS A 204 -19.39 12.42 24.04
N SER A 205 -19.49 11.38 23.21
CA SER A 205 -18.43 10.43 22.92
C SER A 205 -18.58 9.97 21.48
N TYR A 206 -17.46 9.73 20.82
CA TYR A 206 -17.42 8.98 19.57
C TYR A 206 -16.11 8.20 19.47
N GLU A 207 -16.15 7.08 18.76
CA GLU A 207 -14.96 6.35 18.30
C GLU A 207 -14.51 7.01 16.99
N ALA A 208 -13.23 7.31 16.88
CA ALA A 208 -12.68 8.04 15.73
C ALA A 208 -12.08 7.09 14.68
N ILE A 209 -12.12 5.79 14.92
CA ILE A 209 -11.64 4.73 14.02
C ILE A 209 -12.88 3.90 13.61
N GLU A 210 -13.33 4.06 12.37
CA GLU A 210 -14.32 3.17 11.71
C GLU A 210 -13.54 2.36 10.68
N THR A 211 -13.40 1.06 10.91
CA THR A 211 -12.66 0.13 10.06
C THR A 211 -13.55 -1.05 9.72
N GLY A 212 -13.48 -1.51 8.47
CA GLY A 212 -14.16 -2.71 8.03
C GLY A 212 -13.51 -3.97 8.62
N THR A 213 -14.30 -5.02 8.76
CA THR A 213 -13.82 -6.35 9.15
C THR A 213 -13.69 -7.20 7.89
N GLY A 214 -12.49 -7.66 7.56
CA GLY A 214 -12.24 -8.56 6.44
C GLY A 214 -12.02 -9.99 6.91
N ASN A 215 -12.71 -10.95 6.29
CA ASN A 215 -12.46 -12.37 6.48
C ASN A 215 -11.53 -12.86 5.36
N SER A 216 -10.23 -12.88 5.66
CA SER A 216 -9.17 -13.29 4.74
C SER A 216 -9.09 -14.81 4.60
N GLN A 217 -8.69 -15.29 3.42
CA GLN A 217 -8.40 -16.71 3.20
C GLN A 217 -7.14 -17.16 3.95
N TYR A 218 -6.15 -16.27 4.06
CA TYR A 218 -4.80 -16.60 4.54
C TYR A 218 -4.46 -15.97 5.90
N SER A 219 -5.04 -14.81 6.21
CA SER A 219 -4.72 -13.99 7.39
C SER A 219 -5.78 -14.06 8.50
N GLY A 220 -6.86 -14.81 8.32
CA GLY A 220 -7.99 -14.88 9.25
C GLY A 220 -8.84 -13.60 9.24
N GLU A 221 -9.44 -13.25 10.38
CA GLU A 221 -10.15 -11.97 10.50
C GLU A 221 -9.14 -10.82 10.62
N VAL A 222 -9.24 -9.83 9.73
CA VAL A 222 -8.33 -8.67 9.64
C VAL A 222 -9.09 -7.36 9.60
N GLU A 223 -8.43 -6.29 10.05
CA GLU A 223 -8.95 -4.93 9.96
C GLU A 223 -8.65 -4.31 8.59
N LEU A 224 -9.64 -3.70 7.97
CA LEU A 224 -9.51 -3.00 6.68
C LEU A 224 -9.84 -1.51 6.83
N THR A 225 -9.01 -0.66 6.23
CA THR A 225 -9.36 0.74 6.03
C THR A 225 -10.22 0.85 4.77
N THR A 226 -11.49 1.20 4.94
CA THR A 226 -12.46 1.32 3.84
C THR A 226 -13.00 2.75 3.76
N THR A 227 -13.70 3.06 2.67
CA THR A 227 -14.35 4.37 2.49
C THR A 227 -15.86 4.19 2.40
N LYS A 228 -16.58 4.84 3.31
CA LYS A 228 -18.04 4.90 3.26
C LYS A 228 -18.53 5.78 2.09
N SER A 229 -19.51 5.29 1.36
CA SER A 229 -20.21 6.00 0.28
C SER A 229 -21.72 6.07 0.57
N ASP A 230 -22.48 6.78 -0.28
CA ASP A 230 -23.95 6.82 -0.19
C ASP A 230 -24.59 5.45 -0.52
N ALA A 231 -23.84 4.55 -1.15
CA ALA A 231 -24.29 3.24 -1.62
C ALA A 231 -23.78 2.06 -0.77
N GLY A 232 -23.04 2.33 0.32
CA GLY A 232 -22.42 1.30 1.16
C GLY A 232 -20.99 1.69 1.53
N PHE A 233 -20.06 0.75 1.34
CA PHE A 233 -18.65 0.87 1.60
C PHE A 233 -17.86 0.48 0.34
N GLU A 234 -16.69 1.08 0.17
CA GLU A 234 -15.76 0.83 -0.94
C GLU A 234 -14.42 0.36 -0.35
N LEU A 235 -13.78 -0.64 -0.96
CA LEU A 235 -12.37 -1.00 -0.66
C LEU A 235 -11.42 0.07 -1.21
N THR A 236 -11.49 1.24 -0.59
CA THR A 236 -10.62 2.40 -0.81
C THR A 236 -9.99 2.78 0.53
N ASP A 237 -8.66 2.66 0.61
CA ASP A 237 -7.86 3.03 1.77
C ASP A 237 -7.45 4.50 1.67
N GLY A 238 -8.19 5.37 2.36
CA GLY A 238 -7.88 6.79 2.44
C GLY A 238 -6.66 7.14 3.30
N GLU A 239 -6.19 6.24 4.16
CA GLU A 239 -5.06 6.48 5.07
C GLU A 239 -3.71 6.22 4.40
N ARG A 240 -3.67 5.32 3.41
CA ARG A 240 -2.45 4.86 2.72
C ARG A 240 -2.39 5.30 1.27
N GLY A 241 -2.56 6.60 1.03
CA GLY A 241 -2.38 7.20 -0.30
C GLY A 241 -3.52 6.93 -1.28
N GLY A 242 -4.67 6.40 -0.83
CA GLY A 242 -5.84 6.17 -1.65
C GLY A 242 -5.84 4.82 -2.38
N HIS A 243 -5.25 3.77 -1.80
CA HIS A 243 -5.19 2.43 -2.42
C HIS A 243 -6.58 1.90 -2.68
N LYS A 244 -6.77 1.21 -3.82
CA LYS A 244 -8.06 0.65 -4.21
C LYS A 244 -7.92 -0.80 -4.61
N THR A 245 -8.94 -1.60 -4.32
CA THR A 245 -9.01 -2.99 -4.81
C THR A 245 -10.17 -3.16 -5.77
N TYR A 246 -9.87 -3.71 -6.94
CA TYR A 246 -10.81 -3.92 -8.03
C TYR A 246 -11.00 -5.41 -8.32
N ASP A 247 -12.20 -5.77 -8.74
CA ASP A 247 -12.55 -7.08 -9.25
C ASP A 247 -12.58 -7.05 -10.79
N LEU A 248 -11.76 -7.87 -11.44
CA LEU A 248 -11.73 -7.98 -12.91
C LEU A 248 -12.81 -8.90 -13.50
N ASN A 249 -13.57 -9.62 -12.66
CA ASN A 249 -14.64 -10.53 -13.07
C ASN A 249 -14.17 -11.58 -14.10
N GLN A 250 -13.01 -12.17 -13.85
CA GLN A 250 -12.30 -13.10 -14.75
C GLN A 250 -11.94 -12.51 -16.11
N GLY A 251 -11.96 -11.18 -16.23
CA GLY A 251 -11.39 -10.43 -17.33
C GLY A 251 -9.87 -10.44 -17.28
N SER A 252 -9.24 -10.16 -18.42
CA SER A 252 -7.78 -10.09 -18.57
C SER A 252 -7.26 -8.70 -18.98
N SER A 253 -8.11 -7.67 -18.88
CA SER A 253 -7.74 -6.30 -19.25
C SER A 253 -8.61 -5.26 -18.53
N GLY A 254 -8.13 -4.02 -18.52
CA GLY A 254 -8.79 -2.92 -17.84
C GLY A 254 -8.49 -2.86 -16.34
N THR A 255 -9.20 -1.98 -15.64
CA THR A 255 -9.07 -1.81 -14.19
C THR A 255 -9.95 -2.77 -13.41
N GLY A 256 -11.15 -3.09 -13.93
CA GLY A 256 -12.18 -3.83 -13.21
C GLY A 256 -13.16 -2.92 -12.48
N ASP A 257 -14.08 -3.53 -11.74
CA ASP A 257 -15.07 -2.85 -10.92
C ASP A 257 -14.53 -2.66 -9.50
N LEU A 258 -14.74 -1.49 -8.90
CA LEU A 258 -14.33 -1.25 -7.52
C LEU A 258 -15.12 -2.17 -6.59
N VAL A 259 -14.43 -2.88 -5.69
CA VAL A 259 -15.09 -3.79 -4.75
C VAL A 259 -15.85 -2.95 -3.71
N THR A 260 -17.14 -3.27 -3.55
CA THR A 260 -18.06 -2.59 -2.64
C THR A 260 -18.76 -3.58 -1.72
N ASP A 261 -19.26 -3.09 -0.59
CA ASP A 261 -19.99 -3.86 0.39
C ASP A 261 -21.10 -3.03 1.06
N ASP A 262 -22.16 -3.66 1.56
CA ASP A 262 -23.30 -2.97 2.17
C ASP A 262 -23.11 -2.69 3.67
N ASP A 263 -22.31 -3.49 4.39
CA ASP A 263 -22.24 -3.48 5.85
C ASP A 263 -20.83 -3.38 6.47
N ASP A 264 -19.79 -3.30 5.63
CA ASP A 264 -18.37 -3.19 5.98
C ASP A 264 -17.78 -4.48 6.61
N THR A 265 -18.46 -5.62 6.40
CA THR A 265 -17.96 -6.97 6.68
C THR A 265 -17.67 -7.69 5.37
N TRP A 266 -16.40 -7.85 5.06
CA TRP A 266 -15.93 -8.24 3.73
C TRP A 266 -15.54 -9.71 3.68
N GLY A 267 -16.07 -10.45 2.70
CA GLY A 267 -15.73 -11.84 2.45
C GLY A 267 -16.14 -12.80 3.56
N ASP A 268 -15.90 -14.10 3.35
CA ASP A 268 -16.23 -15.17 4.30
C ASP A 268 -15.03 -16.07 4.65
N GLY A 269 -13.84 -15.72 4.18
CA GLY A 269 -12.60 -16.48 4.38
C GLY A 269 -12.47 -17.69 3.47
N THR A 270 -13.38 -17.89 2.52
CA THR A 270 -13.31 -18.97 1.52
C THR A 270 -13.08 -18.43 0.12
N GLY A 271 -12.40 -19.21 -0.73
CA GLY A 271 -12.24 -18.89 -2.15
C GLY A 271 -13.51 -19.03 -3.00
N ASP A 272 -14.66 -19.34 -2.38
CA ASP A 272 -15.98 -19.25 -3.03
C ASP A 272 -16.51 -17.82 -3.05
N ASP A 273 -16.15 -17.01 -2.04
CA ASP A 273 -16.50 -15.61 -1.97
C ASP A 273 -15.42 -14.73 -2.63
N ARG A 274 -15.86 -13.84 -3.52
CA ARG A 274 -14.97 -12.97 -4.31
C ARG A 274 -14.35 -11.86 -3.47
N GLN A 275 -15.09 -11.36 -2.47
CA GLN A 275 -14.55 -10.35 -1.57
C GLN A 275 -13.38 -10.93 -0.75
N THR A 276 -13.33 -12.23 -0.48
CA THR A 276 -12.21 -12.86 0.25
C THR A 276 -10.86 -12.57 -0.42
N ALA A 277 -10.72 -12.78 -1.73
CA ALA A 277 -9.47 -12.46 -2.45
C ALA A 277 -9.17 -10.95 -2.42
N ALA A 278 -10.22 -10.12 -2.49
CA ALA A 278 -10.09 -8.67 -2.40
C ALA A 278 -9.62 -8.20 -1.02
N VAL A 279 -10.10 -8.83 0.06
CA VAL A 279 -9.66 -8.62 1.45
C VAL A 279 -8.16 -8.88 1.57
N ASP A 280 -7.72 -10.04 1.09
CA ASP A 280 -6.31 -10.45 1.12
C ASP A 280 -5.41 -9.43 0.41
N ALA A 281 -5.74 -9.08 -0.84
CA ALA A 281 -4.97 -8.13 -1.63
C ALA A 281 -4.98 -6.72 -1.02
N HIS A 282 -6.09 -6.29 -0.42
CA HIS A 282 -6.20 -4.99 0.23
C HIS A 282 -5.37 -4.93 1.53
N TYR A 283 -5.45 -5.97 2.34
CA TYR A 283 -4.71 -6.10 3.59
C TYR A 283 -3.19 -6.20 3.35
N GLY A 284 -2.76 -7.04 2.39
CA GLY A 284 -1.35 -7.17 2.01
C GLY A 284 -0.75 -5.86 1.50
N ALA A 285 -1.48 -5.11 0.68
CA ALA A 285 -1.06 -3.78 0.22
C ALA A 285 -0.94 -2.78 1.38
N ALA A 286 -1.89 -2.80 2.33
CA ALA A 286 -1.87 -1.94 3.50
C ALA A 286 -0.66 -2.24 4.42
N LYS A 287 -0.37 -3.51 4.67
CA LYS A 287 0.80 -3.94 5.47
C LYS A 287 2.12 -3.59 4.80
N THR A 288 2.20 -3.74 3.48
CA THR A 288 3.40 -3.36 2.73
C THR A 288 3.64 -1.86 2.77
N TRP A 289 2.59 -1.05 2.61
CA TRP A 289 2.69 0.40 2.77
C TRP A 289 3.17 0.79 4.17
N ASP A 290 2.59 0.21 5.22
CA ASP A 290 2.95 0.50 6.60
C ASP A 290 4.40 0.09 6.90
N PHE A 291 4.86 -1.05 6.38
CA PHE A 291 6.26 -1.46 6.46
C PHE A 291 7.18 -0.46 5.77
N TYR A 292 6.91 -0.08 4.52
CA TYR A 292 7.71 0.92 3.80
C TYR A 292 7.79 2.24 4.57
N LYS A 293 6.67 2.70 5.12
CA LYS A 293 6.61 3.98 5.82
C LYS A 293 7.35 3.94 7.15
N THR A 294 7.14 2.89 7.94
CA THR A 294 7.62 2.83 9.32
C THR A 294 9.04 2.26 9.42
N ALA A 295 9.34 1.20 8.67
CA ALA A 295 10.62 0.52 8.71
C ALA A 295 11.65 1.15 7.76
N LEU A 296 11.20 1.65 6.60
CA LEU A 296 12.09 2.17 5.55
C LEU A 296 12.03 3.70 5.37
N GLY A 297 11.06 4.36 6.02
CA GLY A 297 10.86 5.82 5.89
C GLY A 297 10.36 6.26 4.52
N ARG A 298 9.75 5.37 3.74
CA ARG A 298 9.26 5.63 2.38
C ARG A 298 7.73 5.74 2.33
N ASP A 299 7.22 6.87 1.83
CA ASP A 299 5.78 7.12 1.70
C ASP A 299 5.24 6.58 0.37
N GLY A 300 4.88 5.28 0.36
CA GLY A 300 4.38 4.55 -0.81
C GLY A 300 5.46 4.08 -1.78
N ILE A 301 5.04 3.39 -2.85
CA ILE A 301 5.94 2.75 -3.82
C ILE A 301 6.89 3.77 -4.46
N ALA A 302 6.38 4.93 -4.89
CA ALA A 302 7.19 5.98 -5.53
C ALA A 302 7.80 6.98 -4.52
N GLY A 303 7.49 6.86 -3.22
CA GLY A 303 7.90 7.83 -2.21
C GLY A 303 7.21 9.19 -2.31
N ASP A 304 6.09 9.28 -3.04
CA ASP A 304 5.35 10.52 -3.29
C ASP A 304 3.99 10.59 -2.56
N GLY A 305 3.71 9.62 -1.68
CA GLY A 305 2.48 9.55 -0.90
C GLY A 305 1.25 9.12 -1.70
N LYS A 306 1.40 8.56 -2.90
CA LYS A 306 0.31 7.98 -3.69
C LYS A 306 0.37 6.45 -3.70
N ALA A 307 -0.80 5.83 -3.60
CA ALA A 307 -0.95 4.39 -3.70
C ALA A 307 -0.94 3.88 -5.13
N ALA A 308 -0.59 2.60 -5.26
CA ALA A 308 -1.00 1.77 -6.39
C ALA A 308 -2.48 1.35 -6.22
N TYR A 309 -2.92 0.40 -7.04
CA TYR A 309 -4.15 -0.33 -6.81
C TYR A 309 -3.96 -1.82 -7.05
N SER A 310 -4.86 -2.63 -6.52
CA SER A 310 -4.89 -4.09 -6.68
C SER A 310 -6.03 -4.51 -7.60
N ARG A 311 -5.81 -5.53 -8.42
CA ARG A 311 -6.81 -6.19 -9.25
C ARG A 311 -6.86 -7.68 -8.90
N VAL A 312 -7.99 -8.17 -8.42
CA VAL A 312 -8.20 -9.60 -8.17
C VAL A 312 -9.04 -10.22 -9.27
N HIS A 313 -9.11 -11.55 -9.30
CA HIS A 313 -9.90 -12.30 -10.27
C HIS A 313 -9.48 -12.02 -11.72
N TYR A 314 -8.16 -12.02 -11.96
CA TYR A 314 -7.60 -11.89 -13.30
C TYR A 314 -7.63 -13.24 -14.03
N GLY A 315 -8.33 -13.27 -15.17
CA GLY A 315 -8.39 -14.44 -16.04
C GLY A 315 -9.12 -15.64 -15.42
N GLU A 316 -8.94 -16.82 -16.03
CA GLU A 316 -9.59 -18.06 -15.60
C GLU A 316 -8.52 -19.12 -15.32
N ASN A 317 -8.55 -19.72 -14.13
CA ASN A 317 -7.54 -20.64 -13.62
C ASN A 317 -6.12 -20.09 -13.77
N TYR A 318 -5.97 -18.78 -13.56
CA TYR A 318 -4.70 -18.10 -13.77
C TYR A 318 -3.80 -18.32 -12.54
N VAL A 319 -2.77 -19.13 -12.73
CA VAL A 319 -1.83 -19.54 -11.68
C VAL A 319 -0.63 -18.59 -11.65
N ASN A 320 -0.91 -17.30 -11.51
CA ASN A 320 0.13 -16.28 -11.35
C ASN A 320 -0.40 -14.97 -10.74
N ALA A 321 0.51 -14.17 -10.20
CA ALA A 321 0.32 -12.77 -9.84
C ALA A 321 1.39 -11.92 -10.54
N PHE A 322 1.16 -10.62 -10.69
CA PHE A 322 2.15 -9.73 -11.29
C PHE A 322 1.93 -8.26 -10.95
N TRP A 323 3.03 -7.51 -10.91
CA TRP A 323 3.09 -6.06 -11.03
C TRP A 323 3.08 -5.60 -12.49
N ASP A 324 2.42 -4.47 -12.77
CA ASP A 324 2.43 -3.82 -14.07
C ASP A 324 2.69 -2.31 -13.93
N ASP A 325 3.87 -1.87 -14.39
CA ASP A 325 4.29 -0.47 -14.39
C ASP A 325 3.36 0.45 -15.20
N SER A 326 2.72 -0.08 -16.24
CA SER A 326 1.89 0.73 -17.16
C SER A 326 0.63 1.25 -16.48
N CYS A 327 0.06 0.45 -15.58
CA CYS A 327 -1.07 0.82 -14.73
C CYS A 327 -0.66 1.25 -13.32
N PHE A 328 0.59 0.98 -12.91
CA PHE A 328 1.06 1.13 -11.54
C PHE A 328 0.21 0.30 -10.57
N CYS A 329 0.04 -0.99 -10.86
CA CYS A 329 -0.91 -1.84 -10.18
C CYS A 329 -0.46 -3.30 -10.02
N MET A 330 -0.94 -3.94 -8.96
CA MET A 330 -0.76 -5.38 -8.71
C MET A 330 -1.97 -6.14 -9.23
N THR A 331 -1.76 -7.35 -9.73
CA THR A 331 -2.80 -8.16 -10.37
C THR A 331 -2.66 -9.62 -9.96
N TYR A 332 -3.77 -10.23 -9.54
CA TYR A 332 -3.78 -11.55 -8.94
C TYR A 332 -4.79 -12.46 -9.68
N GLY A 333 -4.33 -13.65 -10.05
CA GLY A 333 -5.20 -14.75 -10.46
C GLY A 333 -5.73 -15.54 -9.27
N ASP A 334 -6.71 -16.40 -9.55
CA ASP A 334 -7.40 -17.21 -8.53
C ASP A 334 -6.82 -18.64 -8.37
N GLY A 335 -5.67 -18.91 -9.01
CA GLY A 335 -5.02 -20.22 -8.98
C GLY A 335 -5.80 -21.29 -9.76
N GLU A 336 -5.30 -22.54 -9.71
CA GLU A 336 -6.00 -23.65 -10.34
C GLU A 336 -7.35 -23.89 -9.64
N GLY A 337 -8.43 -24.01 -10.42
CA GLY A 337 -9.78 -24.19 -9.89
C GLY A 337 -10.47 -22.90 -9.42
N ASN A 338 -9.80 -21.74 -9.49
CA ASN A 338 -10.31 -20.44 -9.03
C ASN A 338 -10.74 -20.43 -7.55
N LYS A 339 -9.92 -21.01 -6.67
CA LYS A 339 -10.21 -21.11 -5.21
C LYS A 339 -9.06 -20.68 -4.32
N ASN A 340 -7.87 -20.51 -4.87
CA ASN A 340 -6.65 -20.20 -4.12
C ASN A 340 -6.04 -18.97 -4.77
N ALA A 341 -6.63 -17.80 -4.49
CA ALA A 341 -6.14 -16.56 -5.03
C ALA A 341 -4.71 -16.31 -4.58
N LEU A 342 -3.86 -15.84 -5.49
CA LEU A 342 -2.44 -15.63 -5.18
C LEU A 342 -2.25 -14.30 -4.43
N THR A 343 -2.87 -14.19 -3.25
CA THR A 343 -3.05 -12.94 -2.50
C THR A 343 -2.55 -13.00 -1.06
N SER A 344 -1.78 -14.03 -0.66
CA SER A 344 -1.14 -14.10 0.67
C SER A 344 -0.27 -12.86 0.94
N ILE A 345 0.02 -12.58 2.22
CA ILE A 345 0.66 -11.31 2.63
C ILE A 345 1.98 -11.11 1.89
N ASP A 346 2.80 -12.16 1.87
CA ASP A 346 4.11 -12.19 1.22
C ASP A 346 4.02 -12.02 -0.30
N VAL A 347 3.06 -12.67 -0.97
CA VAL A 347 2.82 -12.53 -2.41
C VAL A 347 2.31 -11.13 -2.75
N ALA A 348 1.36 -10.60 -1.99
CA ALA A 348 0.88 -9.24 -2.20
C ALA A 348 2.01 -8.21 -2.02
N ALA A 349 2.86 -8.41 -1.02
CA ALA A 349 4.05 -7.59 -0.76
C ALA A 349 5.14 -7.77 -1.83
N HIS A 350 5.32 -8.98 -2.36
CA HIS A 350 6.21 -9.31 -3.45
C HIS A 350 5.83 -8.50 -4.70
N GLU A 351 4.56 -8.54 -5.10
CA GLU A 351 4.08 -7.78 -6.26
C GLU A 351 4.23 -6.27 -6.05
N MET A 352 3.90 -5.76 -4.86
CA MET A 352 4.10 -4.34 -4.55
C MET A 352 5.59 -3.94 -4.61
N THR A 353 6.48 -4.88 -4.28
CA THR A 353 7.93 -4.66 -4.26
C THR A 353 8.54 -4.62 -5.66
N HIS A 354 7.98 -5.31 -6.67
CA HIS A 354 8.37 -5.06 -8.05
C HIS A 354 8.18 -3.58 -8.43
N GLY A 355 7.08 -2.96 -7.99
CA GLY A 355 6.86 -1.53 -8.15
C GLY A 355 7.91 -0.68 -7.44
N LEU A 356 8.36 -1.10 -6.24
CA LEU A 356 9.43 -0.42 -5.53
C LEU A 356 10.75 -0.50 -6.31
N THR A 357 11.09 -1.68 -6.83
CA THR A 357 12.26 -1.91 -7.66
C THR A 357 12.22 -1.01 -8.90
N SER A 358 11.09 -0.97 -9.62
CA SER A 358 10.86 -0.08 -10.77
C SER A 358 11.04 1.40 -10.42
N ALA A 359 10.49 1.85 -9.28
CA ALA A 359 10.59 3.23 -8.82
C ALA A 359 11.98 3.62 -8.25
N THR A 360 12.93 2.69 -8.20
CA THR A 360 14.26 2.90 -7.60
C THR A 360 15.39 2.45 -8.53
N ALA A 361 15.93 1.24 -8.34
CA ALA A 361 17.03 0.69 -9.13
C ALA A 361 16.65 0.40 -10.58
N ASN A 362 15.35 0.14 -10.82
CA ASN A 362 14.78 -0.28 -12.09
C ASN A 362 15.53 -1.49 -12.68
N LEU A 363 15.77 -2.52 -11.87
CA LEU A 363 16.49 -3.74 -12.25
C LEU A 363 15.84 -4.40 -13.46
N ASP A 364 16.63 -4.58 -14.52
CA ASP A 364 16.19 -5.24 -15.75
C ASP A 364 15.76 -6.67 -15.42
N TYR A 365 14.57 -7.07 -15.86
CA TYR A 365 13.99 -8.39 -15.57
C TYR A 365 14.57 -9.50 -16.46
N ALA A 366 15.90 -9.63 -16.46
CA ALA A 366 16.65 -10.60 -17.24
C ALA A 366 18.00 -10.90 -16.58
N GLY A 367 18.48 -12.14 -16.71
CA GLY A 367 19.77 -12.56 -16.15
C GLY A 367 19.88 -12.27 -14.66
N GLU A 368 21.10 -11.92 -14.20
CA GLU A 368 21.35 -11.67 -12.78
C GLU A 368 20.58 -10.46 -12.20
N SER A 369 20.36 -9.40 -12.99
CA SER A 369 19.54 -8.27 -12.54
C SER A 369 18.09 -8.68 -12.34
N GLY A 370 17.58 -9.60 -13.16
CA GLY A 370 16.25 -10.17 -13.01
C GLY A 370 16.15 -11.05 -11.76
N GLY A 371 17.16 -11.88 -11.50
CA GLY A 371 17.26 -12.62 -10.24
C GLY A 371 17.28 -11.72 -9.01
N LEU A 372 18.00 -10.59 -9.07
CA LEU A 372 17.97 -9.59 -7.99
C LEU A 372 16.63 -8.85 -7.88
N ASN A 373 15.90 -8.67 -8.98
CA ASN A 373 14.55 -8.11 -8.97
C ASN A 373 13.59 -9.03 -8.20
N GLU A 374 13.54 -10.30 -8.59
CA GLU A 374 12.78 -11.36 -7.91
C GLU A 374 13.17 -11.50 -6.43
N ALA A 375 14.47 -11.60 -6.14
CA ALA A 375 14.94 -11.73 -4.76
C ALA A 375 14.60 -10.51 -3.91
N THR A 376 14.61 -9.30 -4.49
CA THR A 376 14.20 -8.10 -3.76
C THR A 376 12.73 -8.20 -3.34
N SER A 377 11.88 -8.71 -4.24
CA SER A 377 10.47 -8.94 -3.96
C SER A 377 10.24 -10.00 -2.89
N ASP A 378 10.98 -11.11 -2.91
CA ASP A 378 10.95 -12.14 -1.85
C ASP A 378 11.46 -11.59 -0.49
N ILE A 379 12.60 -10.90 -0.49
CA ILE A 379 13.22 -10.34 0.72
C ILE A 379 12.30 -9.36 1.44
N LEU A 380 11.67 -8.45 0.70
CA LEU A 380 10.75 -7.49 1.31
C LEU A 380 9.37 -8.10 1.54
N GLY A 381 8.94 -9.09 0.75
CA GLY A 381 7.74 -9.88 0.99
C GLY A 381 7.77 -10.57 2.36
N ALA A 382 8.78 -11.39 2.60
CA ALA A 382 9.01 -12.03 3.90
C ALA A 382 9.17 -11.00 5.03
N SER A 383 9.88 -9.89 4.77
CA SER A 383 10.01 -8.82 5.77
C SER A 383 8.68 -8.16 6.13
N VAL A 384 7.75 -8.03 5.17
CA VAL A 384 6.40 -7.52 5.40
C VAL A 384 5.57 -8.52 6.19
N GLU A 385 5.68 -9.81 5.91
CA GLU A 385 4.98 -10.86 6.67
C GLU A 385 5.41 -10.85 8.15
N PHE A 386 6.73 -10.77 8.40
CA PHE A 386 7.26 -10.57 9.76
C PHE A 386 6.80 -9.25 10.40
N PHE A 387 6.63 -8.18 9.62
CA PHE A 387 6.15 -6.89 10.12
C PHE A 387 4.65 -6.91 10.41
N ALA A 388 3.87 -7.67 9.63
CA ALA A 388 2.44 -7.80 9.79
C ALA A 388 2.07 -8.44 11.14
N ASP A 389 2.95 -9.31 11.66
CA ASP A 389 2.80 -10.01 12.95
C ASP A 389 1.41 -10.67 13.07
N ASN A 390 0.95 -11.26 11.96
CA ASN A 390 -0.34 -11.91 11.88
C ASN A 390 -0.25 -13.33 12.47
N ALA A 391 -1.20 -13.72 13.32
CA ALA A 391 -1.14 -15.02 13.98
C ALA A 391 -1.52 -16.21 13.07
N SER A 392 -2.30 -15.97 12.02
CA SER A 392 -2.70 -16.97 11.01
C SER A 392 -1.61 -17.18 9.96
N ASP A 393 -0.81 -16.12 9.74
CA ASP A 393 0.28 -16.04 8.79
C ASP A 393 1.51 -15.42 9.47
N ALA A 394 2.15 -16.24 10.30
CA ALA A 394 3.24 -15.80 11.14
C ALA A 394 4.54 -15.75 10.34
N GLY A 395 5.10 -14.55 10.21
CA GLY A 395 6.32 -14.28 9.44
C GLY A 395 7.35 -15.40 9.46
N ASP A 396 7.72 -15.86 8.28
CA ASP A 396 8.75 -16.86 8.10
C ASP A 396 9.65 -16.56 6.87
N TYR A 397 10.47 -17.51 6.45
CA TYR A 397 11.44 -17.38 5.34
C TYR A 397 11.11 -18.36 4.20
N LEU A 398 9.86 -18.80 4.15
CA LEU A 398 9.23 -19.47 3.03
C LEU A 398 8.53 -18.39 2.19
N ILE A 399 8.29 -18.70 0.92
CA ILE A 399 7.56 -17.80 0.02
C ILE A 399 6.42 -18.60 -0.60
N GLY A 400 5.20 -18.08 -0.52
CA GLY A 400 4.00 -18.66 -1.10
C GLY A 400 3.53 -19.95 -0.45
N GLU A 401 3.88 -20.21 0.81
CA GLU A 401 3.41 -21.37 1.59
C GLU A 401 1.90 -21.33 1.84
N LYS A 402 1.30 -20.14 2.04
CA LYS A 402 -0.16 -20.04 2.21
C LYS A 402 -0.98 -20.34 0.96
N ILE A 403 -0.48 -19.99 -0.22
CA ILE A 403 -1.25 -20.17 -1.46
C ILE A 403 -1.30 -21.63 -1.95
N ASP A 404 -0.44 -22.50 -1.40
CA ASP A 404 -0.36 -23.94 -1.71
C ASP A 404 -0.44 -24.23 -3.22
N ILE A 405 0.36 -23.51 -4.00
CA ILE A 405 0.33 -23.58 -5.47
C ILE A 405 0.72 -24.97 -6.01
N ASN A 406 1.49 -25.73 -5.22
CA ASN A 406 1.90 -27.09 -5.53
C ASN A 406 0.85 -28.14 -5.13
N GLY A 407 -0.12 -27.77 -4.28
CA GLY A 407 -1.18 -28.65 -3.77
C GLY A 407 -0.69 -29.75 -2.83
N ASP A 408 0.54 -29.63 -2.30
CA ASP A 408 1.18 -30.59 -1.40
C ASP A 408 1.61 -29.96 -0.06
N GLY A 409 1.25 -28.69 0.16
CA GLY A 409 1.58 -27.91 1.35
C GLY A 409 3.03 -27.42 1.40
N THR A 410 3.81 -27.58 0.33
CA THR A 410 5.16 -26.99 0.23
C THR A 410 5.10 -25.54 -0.25
N PRO A 411 6.00 -24.66 0.23
CA PRO A 411 6.15 -23.32 -0.32
C PRO A 411 6.59 -23.32 -1.78
N LEU A 412 6.40 -22.19 -2.44
CA LEU A 412 6.92 -21.94 -3.78
C LEU A 412 8.45 -21.80 -3.77
N ARG A 413 9.03 -21.11 -2.78
CA ARG A 413 10.48 -20.94 -2.63
C ARG A 413 10.92 -21.00 -1.16
N TYR A 414 12.21 -21.27 -0.96
CA TYR A 414 12.85 -21.30 0.35
C TYR A 414 14.00 -20.28 0.37
N MET A 415 14.07 -19.43 1.41
CA MET A 415 15.20 -18.50 1.52
C MET A 415 16.40 -19.11 2.25
N ASP A 416 16.24 -20.13 3.10
CA ASP A 416 17.34 -20.71 3.90
C ASP A 416 18.24 -21.67 3.11
N GLN A 417 17.65 -22.36 2.15
CA GLN A 417 18.31 -23.26 1.20
C GLN A 417 17.43 -23.34 -0.07
N PRO A 418 17.57 -22.38 -0.99
CA PRO A 418 16.75 -22.27 -2.20
C PRO A 418 16.54 -23.58 -2.97
N SER A 419 17.58 -24.40 -3.10
CA SER A 419 17.54 -25.66 -3.85
C SER A 419 16.53 -26.69 -3.33
N LYS A 420 15.92 -26.48 -2.15
CA LYS A 420 14.81 -27.29 -1.64
C LYS A 420 13.59 -27.30 -2.57
N ASP A 421 13.39 -26.25 -3.38
CA ASP A 421 12.35 -26.21 -4.42
C ASP A 421 12.72 -27.01 -5.69
N GLY A 422 13.94 -27.55 -5.75
CA GLY A 422 14.46 -28.37 -6.83
C GLY A 422 15.09 -27.62 -8.01
N ASN A 423 14.99 -26.29 -8.08
CA ASN A 423 15.42 -25.50 -9.23
C ASN A 423 16.26 -24.26 -8.88
N SER A 424 15.99 -23.62 -7.74
CA SER A 424 16.68 -22.39 -7.33
C SER A 424 18.13 -22.64 -6.92
N ALA A 425 18.98 -21.66 -7.21
CA ALA A 425 20.40 -21.73 -6.90
C ALA A 425 20.67 -21.33 -5.44
N ASP A 426 21.36 -22.19 -4.68
CA ASP A 426 21.84 -21.85 -3.33
C ASP A 426 23.01 -20.85 -3.35
N PHE A 427 23.85 -20.94 -4.37
CA PHE A 427 25.13 -20.22 -4.44
C PHE A 427 25.37 -19.68 -5.85
N TRP A 428 26.10 -18.57 -5.94
CA TRP A 428 26.46 -17.97 -7.22
C TRP A 428 27.45 -18.86 -7.99
N ASP A 429 27.24 -18.98 -9.31
CA ASP A 429 28.21 -19.48 -10.26
C ASP A 429 28.13 -18.70 -11.59
N GLU A 430 29.06 -18.98 -12.51
CA GLU A 430 29.19 -18.26 -13.79
C GLU A 430 28.01 -18.42 -14.76
N ASN A 431 27.13 -19.41 -14.54
CA ASN A 431 25.95 -19.69 -15.36
C ASN A 431 24.65 -19.23 -14.67
N LEU A 432 24.72 -18.61 -13.49
CA LEU A 432 23.53 -18.18 -12.73
C LEU A 432 22.59 -17.32 -13.59
N GLY A 433 23.16 -16.41 -14.39
CA GLY A 433 22.40 -15.53 -15.28
C GLY A 433 21.69 -16.24 -16.45
N ASP A 434 21.94 -17.52 -16.70
CA ASP A 434 21.22 -18.32 -17.70
C ASP A 434 19.96 -19.00 -17.14
N LEU A 435 19.79 -19.01 -15.80
CA LEU A 435 18.58 -19.52 -15.16
C LEU A 435 17.41 -18.56 -15.37
N ASP A 436 16.20 -19.10 -15.24
CA ASP A 436 15.03 -18.26 -15.07
C ASP A 436 15.21 -17.37 -13.82
N VAL A 437 14.72 -16.14 -13.90
CA VAL A 437 14.93 -15.13 -12.86
C VAL A 437 14.41 -15.60 -11.50
N HIS A 438 13.32 -16.35 -11.47
CA HIS A 438 12.73 -16.91 -10.24
C HIS A 438 13.63 -17.97 -9.56
N TYR A 439 14.57 -18.57 -10.29
CA TYR A 439 15.52 -19.56 -9.76
C TYR A 439 16.88 -18.95 -9.47
N SER A 440 17.31 -17.99 -10.30
CA SER A 440 18.56 -17.24 -10.05
C SER A 440 18.47 -16.37 -8.79
N SER A 441 17.25 -15.93 -8.42
CA SER A 441 16.96 -15.16 -7.20
C SER A 441 17.39 -15.86 -5.91
N GLY A 442 17.44 -17.20 -5.93
CA GLY A 442 17.81 -18.04 -4.79
C GLY A 442 19.08 -17.57 -4.08
N VAL A 443 20.10 -17.13 -4.82
CA VAL A 443 21.37 -16.68 -4.24
C VAL A 443 21.20 -15.46 -3.33
N ALA A 444 20.32 -14.52 -3.71
CA ALA A 444 20.07 -13.32 -2.92
C ALA A 444 19.08 -13.58 -1.77
N ASN A 445 18.12 -14.49 -1.98
CA ASN A 445 17.26 -14.99 -0.90
C ASN A 445 18.11 -15.66 0.19
N HIS A 446 19.05 -16.51 -0.21
CA HIS A 446 19.99 -17.19 0.68
C HIS A 446 20.94 -16.22 1.39
N PHE A 447 21.47 -15.24 0.65
CA PHE A 447 22.25 -14.15 1.24
C PHE A 447 21.46 -13.44 2.34
N PHE A 448 20.20 -13.09 2.08
CA PHE A 448 19.38 -12.36 3.05
C PHE A 448 19.10 -13.20 4.31
N TYR A 449 18.72 -14.47 4.14
CA TYR A 449 18.52 -15.39 5.27
C TYR A 449 19.80 -15.49 6.12
N LEU A 450 20.94 -15.79 5.50
CA LEU A 450 22.22 -15.94 6.21
C LEU A 450 22.64 -14.64 6.91
N LEU A 451 22.40 -13.48 6.30
CA LEU A 451 22.69 -12.18 6.89
C LEU A 451 21.78 -11.90 8.09
N ALA A 452 20.49 -12.21 7.99
CA ALA A 452 19.53 -11.97 9.06
C ALA A 452 19.72 -12.95 10.23
N GLU A 453 19.82 -14.24 9.93
CA GLU A 453 19.65 -15.32 10.90
C GLU A 453 20.95 -16.06 11.25
N GLY A 454 21.94 -16.05 10.35
CA GLY A 454 23.17 -16.85 10.43
C GLY A 454 23.03 -18.22 9.75
N SER A 455 24.15 -18.94 9.66
CA SER A 455 24.19 -20.28 9.08
C SER A 455 23.85 -21.38 10.10
N GLY A 456 23.42 -22.54 9.61
CA GLY A 456 23.14 -23.74 10.39
C GLY A 456 21.71 -23.77 10.91
N LYS A 457 21.48 -24.60 11.94
CA LYS A 457 20.13 -24.88 12.45
C LYS A 457 19.54 -23.73 13.22
N LYS A 458 18.30 -23.36 12.88
CA LYS A 458 17.53 -22.34 13.60
C LYS A 458 16.03 -22.60 13.51
N THR A 459 15.31 -22.31 14.57
CA THR A 459 13.85 -22.24 14.56
C THR A 459 13.42 -20.78 14.58
N VAL A 460 12.61 -20.37 13.61
CA VAL A 460 11.99 -19.02 13.59
C VAL A 460 10.49 -19.22 13.46
N ASN A 461 9.73 -18.65 14.41
CA ASN A 461 8.25 -18.74 14.46
C ASN A 461 7.67 -20.15 14.29
N GLY A 462 8.41 -21.18 14.69
CA GLY A 462 7.98 -22.59 14.61
C GLY A 462 8.40 -23.31 13.32
N VAL A 463 9.05 -22.63 12.38
CA VAL A 463 9.65 -23.23 11.19
C VAL A 463 11.12 -23.56 11.45
N GLU A 464 11.51 -24.78 11.12
CA GLU A 464 12.88 -25.29 11.27
C GLU A 464 13.69 -25.04 9.99
N TYR A 465 14.85 -24.42 10.15
CA TYR A 465 15.79 -24.10 9.09
C TYR A 465 17.15 -24.74 9.35
N ASP A 466 17.90 -25.02 8.28
CA ASP A 466 19.29 -25.51 8.34
C ASP A 466 20.06 -24.99 7.13
N SER A 467 20.60 -23.77 7.26
CA SER A 467 21.13 -23.01 6.13
C SER A 467 22.65 -23.21 5.94
N PRO A 468 23.12 -23.74 4.80
CA PRO A 468 24.52 -23.98 4.54
C PRO A 468 25.26 -22.74 4.00
N THR A 469 26.59 -22.73 4.10
CA THR A 469 27.45 -21.83 3.31
C THR A 469 28.23 -22.64 2.28
N SER A 470 28.57 -22.01 1.14
CA SER A 470 29.28 -22.66 0.03
C SER A 470 30.64 -23.23 0.43
N ASP A 471 31.30 -22.64 1.43
CA ASP A 471 32.61 -23.03 1.94
C ASP A 471 32.56 -23.75 3.30
N GLY A 472 31.37 -23.97 3.86
CA GLY A 472 31.16 -24.58 5.17
C GLY A 472 31.55 -23.67 6.35
N SER A 473 31.78 -22.37 6.13
CA SER A 473 31.98 -21.38 7.18
C SER A 473 30.72 -21.18 8.03
N THR A 474 30.91 -20.74 9.28
CA THR A 474 29.81 -20.36 10.17
C THR A 474 29.62 -18.85 10.16
N LEU A 475 28.41 -18.40 9.85
CA LEU A 475 27.99 -16.99 9.86
C LEU A 475 27.09 -16.72 11.06
N THR A 476 27.31 -15.59 11.73
CA THR A 476 26.42 -15.06 12.76
C THR A 476 25.55 -13.98 12.15
N GLY A 477 24.23 -14.12 12.23
CA GLY A 477 23.29 -13.14 11.68
C GLY A 477 23.31 -11.82 12.45
N ILE A 478 23.04 -10.71 11.72
CA ILE A 478 22.96 -9.35 12.29
C ILE A 478 21.53 -8.96 12.69
N GLY A 479 20.56 -9.85 12.46
CA GLY A 479 19.14 -9.61 12.67
C GLY A 479 18.45 -9.02 11.44
N ARG A 480 17.21 -9.45 11.22
CA ARG A 480 16.38 -9.08 10.06
C ARG A 480 16.22 -7.59 9.84
N GLU A 481 16.05 -6.80 10.91
CA GLU A 481 15.89 -5.34 10.81
C GLU A 481 17.07 -4.67 10.11
N LYS A 482 18.29 -4.99 10.55
CA LYS A 482 19.49 -4.44 9.91
C LYS A 482 19.65 -4.97 8.49
N ALA A 483 19.35 -6.25 8.27
CA ALA A 483 19.46 -6.87 6.95
C ALA A 483 18.56 -6.19 5.92
N TYR A 484 17.27 -5.95 6.19
CA TYR A 484 16.39 -5.29 5.23
C TYR A 484 16.72 -3.80 5.06
N GLN A 485 17.24 -3.13 6.09
CA GLN A 485 17.67 -1.73 5.98
C GLN A 485 18.88 -1.60 5.04
N ILE A 486 19.84 -2.53 5.13
CA ILE A 486 20.99 -2.60 4.23
C ILE A 486 20.53 -2.90 2.81
N TRP A 487 19.67 -3.91 2.62
CA TRP A 487 19.16 -4.29 1.30
C TRP A 487 18.40 -3.14 0.64
N TYR A 488 17.45 -2.54 1.36
CA TYR A 488 16.66 -1.42 0.86
C TYR A 488 17.52 -0.21 0.49
N LYS A 489 18.50 0.15 1.32
CA LYS A 489 19.41 1.26 1.01
C LYS A 489 20.30 0.92 -0.19
N ALA A 490 20.77 -0.32 -0.33
CA ALA A 490 21.52 -0.76 -1.49
C ALA A 490 20.67 -0.61 -2.77
N LEU A 491 19.45 -1.13 -2.78
CA LEU A 491 18.49 -1.02 -3.88
C LEU A 491 18.21 0.44 -4.24
N SER A 492 17.83 1.27 -3.26
CA SER A 492 17.31 2.61 -3.51
C SER A 492 18.36 3.69 -3.80
N VAL A 493 19.63 3.44 -3.48
CA VAL A 493 20.72 4.44 -3.60
C VAL A 493 21.84 3.99 -4.53
N TYR A 494 22.15 2.70 -4.58
CA TYR A 494 23.40 2.20 -5.16
C TYR A 494 23.23 1.25 -6.34
N MET A 495 22.14 0.48 -6.38
CA MET A 495 21.84 -0.40 -7.51
C MET A 495 21.32 0.41 -8.71
N THR A 496 21.49 -0.16 -9.90
CA THR A 496 21.07 0.39 -11.18
C THR A 496 20.44 -0.72 -12.02
N SER A 497 19.86 -0.40 -13.18
CA SER A 497 19.09 -1.39 -13.94
C SER A 497 19.87 -2.65 -14.33
N THR A 498 21.18 -2.53 -14.56
CA THR A 498 22.04 -3.65 -14.95
C THR A 498 22.91 -4.19 -13.81
N THR A 499 22.52 -3.97 -12.55
CA THR A 499 23.28 -4.50 -11.41
C THR A 499 23.23 -6.03 -11.42
N ASP A 500 24.40 -6.65 -11.38
CA ASP A 500 24.62 -8.09 -11.22
C ASP A 500 24.92 -8.44 -9.74
N TYR A 501 25.16 -9.71 -9.41
CA TYR A 501 25.40 -10.13 -8.03
C TYR A 501 26.67 -9.52 -7.43
N ALA A 502 27.74 -9.37 -8.22
CA ALA A 502 28.95 -8.67 -7.79
C ALA A 502 28.66 -7.19 -7.48
N GLY A 503 27.84 -6.54 -8.30
CA GLY A 503 27.34 -5.19 -8.07
C GLY A 503 26.45 -5.08 -6.83
N ALA A 504 25.58 -6.06 -6.58
CA ALA A 504 24.73 -6.11 -5.39
C ALA A 504 25.58 -6.26 -4.11
N ARG A 505 26.66 -7.04 -4.16
CA ARG A 505 27.67 -7.08 -3.09
C ARG A 505 28.25 -5.70 -2.79
N VAL A 506 28.77 -5.02 -3.81
CA VAL A 506 29.34 -3.68 -3.62
C VAL A 506 28.29 -2.68 -3.12
N ALA A 507 27.05 -2.77 -3.60
CA ALA A 507 25.95 -1.89 -3.18
C ALA A 507 25.57 -2.08 -1.70
N THR A 508 25.49 -3.33 -1.24
CA THR A 508 25.16 -3.65 0.15
C THR A 508 26.32 -3.35 1.10
N GLU A 509 27.58 -3.51 0.69
CA GLU A 509 28.75 -3.07 1.47
C GLU A 509 28.77 -1.54 1.65
N LYS A 510 28.46 -0.77 0.59
CA LYS A 510 28.30 0.69 0.68
C LYS A 510 27.13 1.07 1.60
N ALA A 511 26.00 0.40 1.46
CA ALA A 511 24.83 0.63 2.31
C ALA A 511 25.15 0.37 3.80
N ALA A 512 25.81 -0.75 4.12
CA ALA A 512 26.23 -1.07 5.47
C ALA A 512 27.23 -0.06 6.02
N THR A 513 28.21 0.36 5.20
CA THR A 513 29.18 1.40 5.57
C THR A 513 28.50 2.71 5.93
N ASP A 514 27.52 3.15 5.14
CA ASP A 514 26.78 4.38 5.39
C ASP A 514 25.90 4.33 6.64
N LEU A 515 25.29 3.18 6.92
CA LEU A 515 24.36 3.01 8.04
C LEU A 515 25.10 2.80 9.36
N PHE A 516 26.21 2.06 9.35
CA PHE A 516 26.86 1.56 10.56
C PHE A 516 28.34 1.96 10.69
N GLY A 517 28.96 2.46 9.62
CA GLY A 517 30.37 2.88 9.57
C GLY A 517 31.31 1.83 8.96
N ALA A 518 32.49 2.29 8.52
CA ALA A 518 33.47 1.48 7.76
C ALA A 518 34.16 0.36 8.57
N ASP A 519 34.11 0.41 9.89
CA ASP A 519 34.70 -0.61 10.78
C ASP A 519 33.64 -1.48 11.48
N SER A 520 32.37 -1.35 11.08
CA SER A 520 31.21 -2.00 11.72
C SER A 520 31.22 -3.53 11.57
N GLU A 521 30.58 -4.22 12.52
CA GLU A 521 30.37 -5.66 12.42
C GLU A 521 29.35 -5.99 11.32
N GLU A 522 28.42 -5.08 11.04
CA GLU A 522 27.43 -5.20 9.97
C GLU A 522 28.09 -5.24 8.58
N LEU A 523 29.05 -4.36 8.31
CA LEU A 523 29.81 -4.41 7.05
C LEU A 523 30.59 -5.72 6.92
N LYS A 524 31.27 -6.15 7.98
CA LYS A 524 32.01 -7.43 8.00
C LYS A 524 31.07 -8.61 7.73
N ALA A 525 29.89 -8.61 8.34
CA ALA A 525 28.87 -9.63 8.13
C ALA A 525 28.37 -9.64 6.69
N VAL A 526 28.07 -8.48 6.09
CA VAL A 526 27.67 -8.39 4.67
C VAL A 526 28.73 -9.01 3.76
N SER A 527 30.00 -8.62 3.90
CA SER A 527 31.08 -9.17 3.08
C SER A 527 31.29 -10.67 3.30
N ALA A 528 31.18 -11.14 4.55
CA ALA A 528 31.29 -12.56 4.88
C ALA A 528 30.11 -13.37 4.30
N THR A 529 28.88 -12.85 4.35
CA THR A 529 27.71 -13.54 3.84
C THR A 529 27.71 -13.65 2.31
N TRP A 530 28.13 -12.60 1.59
CA TRP A 530 28.32 -12.71 0.14
C TRP A 530 29.36 -13.77 -0.23
N THR A 531 30.45 -13.84 0.53
CA THR A 531 31.44 -14.91 0.39
C THR A 531 30.80 -16.28 0.67
N GLY A 532 29.95 -16.37 1.70
CA GLY A 532 29.19 -17.58 2.04
C GLY A 532 28.29 -18.07 0.91
N VAL A 533 27.74 -17.18 0.09
CA VAL A 533 26.97 -17.55 -1.12
C VAL A 533 27.79 -17.52 -2.43
N ASN A 534 29.12 -17.56 -2.32
CA ASN A 534 30.09 -17.62 -3.43
C ASN A 534 30.10 -16.40 -4.37
N VAL A 535 29.58 -15.24 -3.95
CA VAL A 535 29.68 -13.98 -4.69
C VAL A 535 30.95 -13.24 -4.28
N LYS A 536 31.87 -13.04 -5.23
CA LYS A 536 33.25 -12.59 -4.95
C LYS A 536 33.48 -11.10 -5.13
#